data_AF-A0A291MVI3-F1
#
_entry.id   AF-A0A291MVI3-F1
#
_cell.length_a   1.000
_cell.length_b   1.000
_cell.length_c   1.000
_cell.angle_alpha   90.00
_cell.angle_beta   90.00
_cell.angle_gamma   90.00
#
_symmetry.space_group_name_H-M   'P 1'
#
loop_
_entity.id
_entity.type
_entity.pdbx_description
1 polymer ?
#
loop_
_entity_poly.entity_id
_entity_poly.type
_entity_poly.pdbx_seq_one_letter_code
_entity_poly.pdbx_strand_id
1 'polypeptide(L)' 'MKADTHPDYHFITVQMTDGTTFQTRSTWGKEGDTMALDIDPKSHPAWTGGNRQLDTGGQVARFNKRFAGLTLKK' A
#
# COMPACT_ATOMS: atom_id res chain seq x y z
N MET A 1 -21.65 -10.54 -23.78
CA MET A 1 -20.82 -11.43 -24.61
C MET A 1 -21.51 -11.66 -25.94
N LYS A 2 -21.12 -10.91 -26.97
CA LYS A 2 -21.36 -11.35 -28.35
C LYS A 2 -20.34 -12.45 -28.64
N ALA A 3 -20.78 -13.52 -29.30
CA ALA A 3 -19.86 -14.57 -29.74
C ALA A 3 -18.77 -13.95 -30.65
N ASP A 4 -17.55 -14.44 -30.51
CA ASP A 4 -16.39 -14.16 -31.39
C ASP A 4 -15.76 -12.76 -31.39
N THR A 5 -16.21 -11.82 -30.54
CA THR A 5 -15.60 -10.47 -30.46
C THR A 5 -14.94 -10.16 -29.11
N HIS A 6 -14.81 -11.15 -28.24
CA HIS A 6 -14.27 -10.95 -26.88
C HIS A 6 -12.94 -11.70 -26.73
N PRO A 7 -11.93 -11.08 -26.10
CA PRO A 7 -10.70 -11.77 -25.73
C PRO A 7 -10.99 -12.93 -24.77
N ASP A 8 -10.13 -13.95 -24.81
CA ASP A 8 -10.21 -15.08 -23.91
C ASP A 8 -10.12 -14.62 -22.45
N TYR A 9 -11.13 -14.99 -21.65
CA TYR A 9 -11.28 -14.56 -20.26
C TYR A 9 -11.22 -15.80 -19.37
N HIS A 10 -10.08 -15.98 -18.72
CA HIS A 10 -9.77 -17.17 -17.94
C HIS A 10 -9.34 -16.81 -16.52
N PHE A 11 -9.28 -17.82 -15.66
CA PHE A 11 -8.81 -17.65 -14.28
C PHE A 11 -7.29 -17.60 -14.26
N ILE A 12 -6.76 -16.59 -13.58
CA ILE A 12 -5.33 -16.45 -13.26
C ILE A 12 -5.13 -16.44 -11.75
N THR A 13 -3.96 -16.89 -11.31
CA THR A 13 -3.55 -16.79 -9.91
C THR A 13 -2.68 -15.56 -9.76
N VAL A 14 -3.09 -14.62 -8.92
CA VAL A 14 -2.34 -13.40 -8.69
C VAL A 14 -1.60 -13.52 -7.37
N GLN A 15 -0.27 -13.48 -7.41
CA GLN A 15 0.61 -13.52 -6.26
C GLN A 15 0.99 -12.09 -5.86
N MET A 16 0.57 -11.68 -4.66
CA MET A 16 0.92 -10.41 -4.04
C MET A 16 2.35 -10.44 -3.49
N THR A 17 2.96 -9.27 -3.29
CA THR A 17 4.26 -9.06 -2.65
C THR A 17 4.35 -9.61 -1.22
N ASP A 18 3.22 -9.77 -0.51
CA ASP A 18 3.17 -10.37 0.82
C ASP A 18 3.06 -11.91 0.80
N GLY A 19 3.09 -12.52 -0.40
CA GLY A 19 2.95 -13.95 -0.60
C GLY A 19 1.49 -14.45 -0.59
N THR A 20 0.51 -13.57 -0.39
CA THR A 20 -0.90 -13.97 -0.51
C THR A 20 -1.27 -14.13 -1.98
N THR A 21 -2.01 -15.20 -2.28
CA THR A 21 -2.49 -15.49 -3.63
C THR A 21 -4.00 -15.27 -3.70
N PHE A 22 -4.49 -14.57 -4.72
CA PHE A 22 -5.92 -14.47 -5.00
C PHE A 22 -6.21 -14.86 -6.44
N GLN A 23 -7.32 -15.56 -6.64
CA GLN A 23 -7.76 -15.94 -7.99
C GLN A 23 -8.62 -14.81 -8.55
N THR A 24 -8.32 -14.40 -9.78
CA THR A 24 -9.11 -13.39 -10.50
C THR A 24 -9.20 -13.77 -11.95
N ARG A 25 -10.31 -13.38 -12.59
CA ARG A 25 -10.48 -13.59 -14.03
C ARG A 25 -9.83 -12.44 -14.79
N SER A 26 -8.94 -12.78 -15.70
CA SER A 26 -8.19 -11.82 -16.52
C SER A 26 -8.12 -12.32 -17.97
N THR A 27 -7.75 -11.43 -18.88
CA THR A 27 -7.44 -11.76 -20.27
C THR A 27 -5.93 -11.92 -20.50
N TRP A 28 -5.16 -11.96 -19.41
CA TRP A 28 -3.70 -11.96 -19.44
C TRP A 28 -3.16 -13.36 -19.24
N GLY A 29 -2.26 -13.79 -20.13
CA GLY A 29 -1.58 -15.09 -20.02
C GLY A 29 -2.43 -16.24 -20.55
N LYS A 30 -2.18 -17.44 -20.00
CA LYS A 30 -2.98 -18.63 -20.22
C LYS A 30 -3.72 -19.01 -18.93
N GLU A 31 -4.76 -19.82 -19.06
CA GLU A 31 -5.50 -20.35 -17.93
C GLU A 31 -4.57 -21.02 -16.91
N GLY A 32 -4.57 -20.51 -15.67
CA GLY A 32 -3.74 -21.02 -14.58
C GLY A 32 -2.36 -20.39 -14.44
N ASP A 33 -1.99 -19.39 -15.25
CA ASP A 33 -0.74 -18.65 -15.04
C ASP A 33 -0.74 -17.88 -13.72
N THR A 34 0.45 -17.81 -13.11
CA THR A 34 0.68 -17.04 -11.88
C THR A 34 1.30 -15.70 -12.23
N MET A 35 0.57 -14.62 -11.99
CA MET A 35 1.07 -13.25 -12.13
C MET A 35 1.65 -12.80 -10.77
N ALA A 36 2.96 -12.59 -10.71
CA ALA A 36 3.59 -11.93 -9.57
C ALA A 36 3.47 -10.41 -9.71
N LEU A 37 2.87 -9.74 -8.73
CA LEU A 37 2.81 -8.27 -8.70
C LEU A 37 3.99 -7.72 -7.92
N ASP A 38 4.56 -6.63 -8.44
CA ASP A 38 5.55 -5.82 -7.72
C ASP A 38 4.89 -4.77 -6.79
N ILE A 39 3.63 -4.41 -7.06
CA ILE A 39 2.90 -3.37 -6.33
C ILE A 39 1.46 -3.83 -6.09
N ASP A 40 1.13 -4.08 -4.83
CA ASP A 40 -0.22 -4.49 -4.42
C ASP A 40 -0.97 -3.35 -3.70
N PRO A 41 -2.30 -3.46 -3.53
CA PRO A 41 -3.09 -2.48 -2.77
C PRO A 41 -2.57 -2.25 -1.34
N LYS A 42 -1.94 -3.26 -0.74
CA LYS A 42 -1.34 -3.18 0.61
C LYS A 42 0.02 -2.48 0.64
N SER A 43 0.75 -2.50 -0.48
CA SER A 43 2.10 -1.96 -0.58
C SER A 43 2.09 -0.56 -1.20
N HIS A 44 0.99 -0.17 -1.84
CA HIS A 44 0.92 1.07 -2.55
C HIS A 44 0.91 2.29 -1.58
N PRO A 45 1.77 3.31 -1.81
CA PRO A 45 1.99 4.45 -0.89
C PRO A 45 0.74 5.24 -0.48
N ALA A 46 -0.31 5.15 -1.29
CA ALA A 46 -1.60 5.77 -1.00
C ALA A 46 -2.32 5.13 0.21
N TRP A 47 -2.10 3.85 0.49
CA TRP A 47 -2.74 3.12 1.59
C TRP A 47 -1.80 2.90 2.79
N THR A 48 -0.50 2.75 2.56
CA THR A 48 0.50 2.63 3.64
C THR A 48 0.81 3.95 4.33
N GLY A 49 0.31 5.07 3.78
CA GLY A 49 0.61 6.39 4.28
C GLY A 49 2.10 6.66 4.12
N GLY A 50 2.52 7.02 2.91
CA GLY A 50 3.91 7.42 2.64
C GLY A 50 4.43 8.39 3.70
N ASN A 51 5.75 8.36 3.94
CA ASN A 51 6.46 9.18 4.94
C ASN A 51 6.10 10.67 4.77
N ARG A 52 5.01 11.09 5.38
CA ARG A 52 4.67 12.49 5.57
C ARG A 52 5.74 12.96 6.53
N GLN A 53 6.70 13.72 6.00
CA GLN A 53 7.80 14.24 6.78
C GLN A 53 7.22 15.07 7.93
N LEU A 54 7.12 14.44 9.10
CA LEU A 54 6.71 15.04 10.37
C LEU A 54 7.87 15.83 11.00
N ASP A 55 8.94 16.12 10.22
CA ASP A 55 10.15 16.80 10.67
C ASP A 55 10.03 18.32 10.72
N THR A 56 8.89 18.80 11.18
CA THR A 56 8.88 20.09 11.86
C THR A 56 8.40 19.83 13.27
N GLY A 57 9.33 19.47 14.15
CA GLY A 57 9.15 19.59 15.59
C GLY A 57 8.58 20.97 15.87
N GLY A 58 7.26 21.02 16.03
CA GLY A 58 6.48 22.24 15.90
C GLY A 58 6.74 23.21 17.03
N GLN A 59 5.85 24.18 17.16
CA GLN A 59 5.90 25.12 18.29
C GLN A 59 5.87 24.39 19.65
N VAL A 60 5.26 23.22 19.73
CA VAL A 60 5.22 22.37 20.94
C VAL A 60 6.60 21.85 21.35
N ALA A 61 7.43 21.40 20.40
CA ALA A 61 8.79 20.95 20.71
C ALA A 61 9.68 22.13 21.18
N ARG A 62 9.48 23.33 20.60
CA ARG A 62 10.16 24.56 21.02
C ARG A 62 9.70 25.04 22.41
N PHE A 63 8.41 24.91 22.71
CA PHE A 63 7.85 25.18 24.03
C PHE A 63 8.46 24.23 25.07
N ASN A 64 8.39 22.92 24.84
CA ASN A 64 8.97 21.94 25.76
C ASN A 64 10.47 22.19 26.01
N LYS A 65 11.25 22.55 24.97
CA LYS A 65 12.67 22.91 25.13
C LYS A 65 12.89 24.18 25.97
N ARG A 66 12.00 25.17 25.89
CA ARG A 66 12.08 26.42 26.67
C ARG A 66 11.68 26.24 28.13
N PHE A 67 10.68 25.39 28.39
CA PHE A 67 10.08 25.24 29.72
C PHE A 67 10.56 23.98 30.47
N ALA A 68 11.38 23.12 29.87
CA ALA A 68 11.94 21.92 30.51
C ALA A 68 12.77 22.20 31.78
N GLY A 69 13.26 23.43 31.97
CA GLY A 69 14.03 23.83 33.15
C GLY A 69 13.21 24.46 34.30
N LEU A 70 11.91 24.68 34.11
CA LEU A 70 11.05 25.30 35.12
C LEU A 70 10.39 24.23 36.00
N THR A 71 11.15 23.71 36.98
CA THR A 71 10.54 22.99 38.11
C THR A 71 9.80 23.98 39.01
N LEU A 72 8.47 23.99 38.91
CA LEU A 72 7.60 24.59 39.92
C LEU A 72 7.77 23.79 41.22
N LYS A 73 8.63 24.28 42.11
CA LYS A 73 8.71 23.77 43.47
C LYS A 73 7.43 24.21 44.19
N LYS A 74 6.62 23.23 44.57
CA LYS A 74 5.40 23.42 45.35
C LYS A 74 5.70 24.07 46.70
#